data_AF-A0A351RX65-F1
#
_entry.id   AF-A0A351RX65-F1
#
_cell.length_a   1.000
_cell.length_b   1.000
_cell.length_c   1.000
_cell.angle_alpha   90.00
_cell.angle_beta   90.00
_cell.angle_gamma   90.00
#
_symmetry.space_group_name_H-M   'P 1'
#
loop_
_entity.id
_entity.type
_entity.pdbx_description
1 polymer ?
#
loop_
_entity_poly.entity_id
_entity_poly.type
_entity_poly.pdbx_seq_one_letter_code
_entity_poly.pdbx_strand_id
1 'polypeptide(L)'
;MNKLKNIFLTNKQLILSVLIHAGLMWASLAFAYNSYKEYFIRTKWELPFELKSAIKATFPWTIIVFAVLFLLYNMVRDRKHEYPSYRQYVAFFILQALIVNFIFLSKGVPILIVQNLALLYLAIFLFIWGGIKRFMAIDTTGWAEELLPSVIYKPLQNNMPKIREYCKAYSKKKSSTPFVIGFIVLLMICAFLLIFKQEKAGENLANIAYFLLVIGVGIEIYKLIKNGNTDEEKQD
;
A
#
# COMPACT_ATOMS: atom_id res chain seq x y z
N MET A 1 8.17 15.65 -33.59
CA MET A 1 7.38 14.53 -33.04
C MET A 1 7.96 13.93 -31.74
N ASN A 2 9.28 13.68 -31.65
CA ASN A 2 9.89 13.07 -30.44
C ASN A 2 9.80 13.91 -29.15
N LYS A 3 9.82 15.26 -29.25
CA LYS A 3 9.70 16.17 -28.09
C LYS A 3 8.31 16.13 -27.44
N LEU A 4 7.24 16.07 -28.25
CA LEU A 4 5.85 15.91 -27.80
C LEU A 4 5.60 14.54 -27.18
N LYS A 5 6.16 13.47 -27.77
CA LYS A 5 6.08 12.12 -27.23
C LYS A 5 6.77 12.01 -25.85
N ASN A 6 7.94 12.65 -25.68
CA ASN A 6 8.62 12.70 -24.38
C ASN A 6 7.86 13.51 -23.34
N ILE A 7 7.30 14.67 -23.68
CA ILE A 7 6.46 15.46 -22.75
C ILE A 7 5.25 14.63 -22.31
N PHE A 8 4.58 13.96 -23.25
CA PHE A 8 3.43 13.11 -22.95
C PHE A 8 3.79 11.91 -22.05
N LEU A 9 4.90 11.22 -22.34
CA LEU A 9 5.36 10.07 -21.54
C LEU A 9 5.78 10.48 -20.13
N THR A 10 6.49 11.59 -19.98
CA THR A 10 6.88 12.09 -18.64
C THR A 10 5.66 12.55 -17.84
N ASN A 11 4.68 13.20 -18.49
CA ASN A 11 3.44 13.60 -17.82
C ASN A 11 2.58 12.40 -17.44
N LYS A 12 2.57 11.32 -18.23
CA LYS A 12 1.84 10.08 -17.92
C LYS A 12 2.31 9.46 -16.61
N GLN A 13 3.62 9.37 -16.39
CA GLN A 13 4.18 8.83 -15.14
C GLN A 13 3.86 9.72 -13.94
N LEU A 14 3.95 11.05 -14.09
CA LEU A 14 3.58 12.00 -13.04
C LEU A 14 2.10 11.87 -12.66
N ILE A 15 1.21 11.84 -13.67
CA ILE A 15 -0.24 11.68 -13.46
C ILE A 15 -0.53 10.35 -12.76
N LEU A 16 0.08 9.25 -13.21
CA LEU A 16 -0.08 7.95 -12.57
C LEU A 16 0.38 7.96 -11.11
N SER A 17 1.52 8.60 -10.83
CA SER A 17 2.04 8.76 -9.47
C SER A 17 1.06 9.54 -8.58
N VAL A 18 0.53 10.67 -9.07
CA VAL A 18 -0.48 11.47 -8.36
C VAL A 18 -1.73 10.63 -8.07
N LEU A 19 -2.22 9.89 -9.06
CA LEU A 19 -3.41 9.04 -8.90
C LEU A 19 -3.22 7.95 -7.85
N ILE A 20 -2.06 7.28 -7.83
CA ILE A 20 -1.73 6.26 -6.83
C ILE A 20 -1.74 6.87 -5.42
N HIS A 21 -1.09 8.01 -5.23
CA HIS A 21 -1.02 8.64 -3.92
C HIS A 21 -2.35 9.26 -3.47
N ALA A 22 -3.12 9.82 -4.39
CA ALA A 22 -4.49 10.27 -4.13
C ALA A 22 -5.39 9.09 -3.71
N GLY A 23 -5.25 7.93 -4.36
CA GLY A 23 -5.93 6.69 -3.97
C GLY A 23 -5.53 6.22 -2.57
N LEU A 24 -4.24 6.25 -2.23
CA LEU A 24 -3.75 5.94 -0.88
C LEU A 24 -4.30 6.91 0.17
N MET A 25 -4.36 8.21 -0.15
CA MET A 25 -4.94 9.21 0.76
C MET A 25 -6.44 8.97 0.97
N TRP A 26 -7.17 8.67 -0.11
CA TRP A 26 -8.59 8.31 -0.01
C TRP A 26 -8.83 7.07 0.85
N ALA A 27 -8.02 6.02 0.67
CA ALA A 27 -8.07 4.83 1.51
C ALA A 27 -7.83 5.19 2.99
N SER A 28 -6.81 6.00 3.26
CA SER A 28 -6.47 6.44 4.63
C SER A 28 -7.60 7.23 5.30
N LEU A 29 -8.27 8.10 4.55
CA LEU A 29 -9.46 8.83 5.01
C LEU A 29 -10.62 7.87 5.32
N ALA A 30 -10.85 6.88 4.48
CA ALA A 30 -11.89 5.86 4.70
C ALA A 30 -11.60 5.04 5.98
N PHE A 31 -10.36 4.60 6.18
CA PHE A 31 -9.93 3.91 7.41
C PHE A 31 -10.11 4.80 8.64
N ALA A 32 -9.68 6.06 8.60
CA ALA A 32 -9.86 7.00 9.69
C ALA A 32 -11.33 7.22 10.07
N TYR A 33 -12.19 7.42 9.07
CA TYR A 33 -13.61 7.58 9.30
C TYR A 33 -14.26 6.32 9.88
N ASN A 34 -13.87 5.12 9.41
CA ASN A 34 -14.39 3.87 9.96
C ASN A 34 -13.95 3.68 11.42
N SER A 35 -12.68 3.96 11.74
CA SER A 35 -12.19 3.93 13.13
C SER A 35 -12.90 4.94 14.03
N TYR A 36 -13.18 6.14 13.52
CA TYR A 36 -13.95 7.15 14.25
C TYR A 36 -15.41 6.75 14.46
N LYS A 37 -16.05 6.14 13.45
CA LYS A 37 -17.40 5.60 13.55
C LYS A 37 -17.47 4.47 14.60
N GLU A 38 -16.50 3.57 14.58
CA GLU A 38 -16.39 2.47 15.54
C GLU A 38 -16.27 2.97 16.99
N TYR A 39 -15.53 4.07 17.21
CA TYR A 39 -15.46 4.72 18.52
C TYR A 39 -16.85 5.11 19.05
N PHE A 40 -17.70 5.73 18.22
CA PHE A 40 -19.08 6.11 18.60
C PHE A 40 -19.97 4.90 18.93
N ILE A 41 -19.87 3.84 18.13
CA ILE A 41 -20.62 2.59 18.37
C ILE A 41 -20.27 2.02 19.75
N ARG A 42 -18.99 2.03 20.12
CA ARG A 42 -18.54 1.53 21.43
C ARG A 42 -18.98 2.38 22.61
N THR A 43 -19.11 3.70 22.41
CA THR A 43 -19.64 4.59 23.44
C THR A 43 -21.17 4.55 23.52
N LYS A 44 -21.84 3.67 22.76
CA LYS A 44 -23.32 3.59 22.63
C LYS A 44 -23.94 4.88 22.12
N TRP A 45 -23.19 5.68 21.37
CA TRP A 45 -23.66 6.94 20.79
C TRP A 45 -23.79 6.79 19.29
N GLU A 46 -24.88 7.29 18.71
CA GLU A 46 -25.01 7.32 17.27
C GLU A 46 -24.30 8.55 16.71
N LEU A 47 -23.48 8.34 15.68
CA LEU A 47 -22.84 9.45 14.96
C LEU A 47 -23.93 10.20 14.17
N PRO A 48 -24.23 11.49 14.47
CA PRO A 48 -25.30 12.22 13.81
C PRO A 48 -25.13 12.21 12.29
N PHE A 49 -26.25 12.10 11.56
CA PHE A 49 -26.24 12.04 10.10
C PHE A 49 -25.54 13.26 9.47
N GLU A 50 -25.81 14.45 10.01
CA GLU A 50 -25.19 15.71 9.58
C GLU A 50 -23.66 15.66 9.75
N LEU A 51 -23.18 15.17 10.89
CA LEU A 51 -21.75 15.07 11.16
C LEU A 51 -21.08 14.04 10.23
N LYS A 52 -21.73 12.92 9.98
CA LYS A 52 -21.27 11.92 9.00
C LYS A 52 -21.16 12.51 7.60
N SER A 53 -22.15 13.28 7.18
CA SER A 53 -22.14 13.95 5.88
C SER A 53 -21.03 15.00 5.80
N ALA A 54 -20.88 15.82 6.85
CA ALA A 54 -19.85 16.85 6.95
C ALA A 54 -18.43 16.26 6.88
N ILE A 55 -18.16 15.17 7.62
CA ILE A 55 -16.86 14.49 7.57
C ILE A 55 -16.57 13.99 6.14
N LYS A 56 -17.52 13.29 5.51
CA LYS A 56 -17.31 12.76 4.14
C LYS A 56 -17.12 13.86 3.11
N ALA A 57 -17.81 14.99 3.26
CA ALA A 57 -17.67 16.14 2.37
C ALA A 57 -16.25 16.75 2.42
N THR A 58 -15.47 16.51 3.48
CA THR A 58 -14.08 16.97 3.56
C THR A 58 -13.09 16.11 2.75
N PHE A 59 -13.46 14.88 2.36
CA PHE A 59 -12.52 13.95 1.71
C PHE A 59 -12.01 14.47 0.36
N PRO A 60 -12.86 14.94 -0.58
CA PRO A 60 -12.38 15.44 -1.86
C PRO A 60 -11.43 16.63 -1.69
N TRP A 61 -11.72 17.53 -0.74
CA TRP A 61 -10.87 18.67 -0.44
C TRP A 61 -9.49 18.24 0.04
N THR A 62 -9.42 17.32 1.01
CA THR A 62 -8.14 16.81 1.51
C THR A 62 -7.32 16.14 0.38
N ILE A 63 -7.97 15.38 -0.50
CA ILE A 63 -7.32 14.72 -1.64
C ILE A 63 -6.82 15.74 -2.66
N ILE A 64 -7.59 16.80 -2.94
CA ILE A 64 -7.19 17.89 -3.83
C ILE A 64 -5.98 18.63 -3.25
N VAL A 65 -6.01 18.99 -1.96
CA VAL A 65 -4.87 19.65 -1.29
C VAL A 65 -3.63 18.77 -1.40
N PHE A 66 -3.77 17.46 -1.15
CA PHE A 66 -2.68 16.49 -1.30
C PHE A 66 -2.15 16.46 -2.74
N ALA A 67 -3.02 16.33 -3.74
CA ALA A 67 -2.64 16.24 -5.14
C ALA A 67 -1.93 17.52 -5.62
N VAL A 68 -2.44 18.69 -5.23
CA VAL A 68 -1.85 20.00 -5.56
C VAL A 68 -0.48 20.13 -4.93
N LEU A 69 -0.33 19.86 -3.62
CA LEU A 69 0.98 19.89 -2.98
C LEU A 69 1.95 18.93 -3.68
N PHE A 70 1.48 17.73 -4.04
CA PHE A 70 2.34 16.71 -4.65
C PHE A 70 2.79 17.13 -6.04
N LEU A 71 1.91 17.74 -6.83
CA LEU A 71 2.25 18.31 -8.13
C LEU A 71 3.24 19.48 -8.00
N LEU A 72 2.95 20.45 -7.13
CA LEU A 72 3.82 21.60 -6.89
C LEU A 72 5.22 21.15 -6.45
N TYR A 73 5.27 20.18 -5.55
CA TYR A 73 6.52 19.58 -5.10
C TYR A 73 7.32 18.96 -6.26
N ASN A 74 6.66 18.19 -7.12
CA ASN A 74 7.31 17.59 -8.29
C ASN A 74 7.68 18.61 -9.37
N MET A 75 7.01 19.77 -9.44
CA MET A 75 7.37 20.86 -10.35
C MET A 75 8.61 21.62 -9.88
N VAL A 76 8.73 21.87 -8.57
CA VAL A 76 9.87 22.60 -7.99
C VAL A 76 11.13 21.72 -7.92
N ARG A 77 10.95 20.41 -7.80
CA ARG A 77 12.07 19.48 -7.66
C ARG A 77 12.74 19.16 -9.00
N ASP A 78 14.06 19.23 -9.01
CA ASP A 78 14.88 18.85 -10.16
C ASP A 78 14.73 17.34 -10.46
N ARG A 79 14.52 16.97 -11.74
CA ARG A 79 13.99 15.66 -12.19
C ARG A 79 14.93 14.45 -11.99
N LYS A 80 16.02 14.59 -11.26
CA LYS A 80 17.06 13.54 -11.11
C LYS A 80 16.59 12.30 -10.34
N HIS A 81 15.47 12.35 -9.62
CA HIS A 81 14.99 11.23 -8.81
C HIS A 81 13.48 11.00 -8.97
N GLU A 82 13.09 9.77 -9.32
CA GLU A 82 11.71 9.38 -9.62
C GLU A 82 10.74 9.47 -8.41
N TYR A 83 11.24 9.41 -7.17
CA TYR A 83 10.39 9.39 -5.96
C TYR A 83 10.91 10.34 -4.87
N PRO A 84 10.03 10.97 -4.06
CA PRO A 84 10.44 11.77 -2.91
C PRO A 84 11.21 10.93 -1.88
N SER A 85 12.23 11.51 -1.26
CA SER A 85 12.94 10.87 -0.16
C SER A 85 12.03 10.78 1.07
N TYR A 86 12.39 9.91 2.03
CA TYR A 86 11.62 9.78 3.28
C TYR A 86 11.47 11.13 4.00
N ARG A 87 12.55 11.92 4.12
CA ARG A 87 12.51 13.25 4.75
C ARG A 87 11.58 14.22 4.01
N GLN A 88 11.56 14.13 2.67
CA GLN A 88 10.70 14.95 1.82
C GLN A 88 9.22 14.56 1.99
N TYR A 89 8.92 13.25 2.08
CA TYR A 89 7.58 12.80 2.45
C TYR A 89 7.19 13.33 3.83
N VAL A 90 8.03 13.21 4.86
CA VAL A 90 7.71 13.71 6.21
C VAL A 90 7.40 15.21 6.19
N ALA A 91 8.21 16.03 5.52
CA ALA A 91 7.94 17.46 5.37
C ALA A 91 6.60 17.72 4.64
N PHE A 92 6.33 16.93 3.60
CA PHE A 92 5.07 16.96 2.88
C PHE A 92 3.86 16.61 3.76
N PHE A 93 3.97 15.59 4.62
CA PHE A 93 2.93 15.23 5.58
C PHE A 93 2.64 16.36 6.56
N ILE A 94 3.69 16.96 7.11
CA ILE A 94 3.55 18.07 8.06
C ILE A 94 2.86 19.24 7.39
N LEU A 95 3.28 19.59 6.16
CA LEU A 95 2.65 20.68 5.41
C LEU A 95 1.19 20.40 5.08
N GLN A 96 0.87 19.18 4.61
CA GLN A 96 -0.50 18.72 4.39
C GLN A 96 -1.33 18.83 5.68
N ALA A 97 -0.78 18.38 6.81
CA ALA A 97 -1.45 18.44 8.10
C ALA A 97 -1.78 19.88 8.49
N LEU A 98 -0.82 20.79 8.38
CA LEU A 98 -1.02 22.20 8.71
C LEU A 98 -2.11 22.83 7.85
N ILE A 99 -2.07 22.62 6.52
CA ILE A 99 -3.04 23.20 5.59
C ILE A 99 -4.45 22.63 5.84
N VAL A 100 -4.58 21.31 5.96
CA VAL A 100 -5.87 20.66 6.19
C VAL A 100 -6.46 21.06 7.54
N ASN A 101 -5.66 21.07 8.61
CA ASN A 101 -6.14 21.53 9.92
C ASN A 101 -6.55 23.01 9.88
N PHE A 102 -5.82 23.87 9.16
CA PHE A 102 -6.19 25.27 9.00
C PHE A 102 -7.52 25.44 8.26
N ILE A 103 -7.72 24.74 7.14
CA ILE A 103 -8.97 24.80 6.35
C ILE A 103 -10.18 24.35 7.18
N PHE A 104 -10.02 23.32 8.01
CA PHE A 104 -11.12 22.72 8.77
C PHE A 104 -11.20 23.15 10.23
N LEU A 105 -10.37 24.11 10.67
CA LEU A 105 -10.30 24.55 12.07
C LEU A 105 -11.66 25.01 12.60
N SER A 106 -12.44 25.73 11.77
CA SER A 106 -13.76 26.25 12.14
C SER A 106 -14.89 25.23 12.00
N LYS A 107 -14.63 24.04 11.43
CA LYS A 107 -15.67 23.03 11.12
C LYS A 107 -15.90 22.03 12.26
N GLY A 108 -15.11 22.11 13.34
CA GLY A 108 -15.30 21.35 14.56
C GLY A 108 -14.30 20.22 14.77
N VAL A 109 -14.11 19.87 16.05
CA VAL A 109 -13.15 18.86 16.51
C VAL A 109 -13.32 17.48 15.84
N PRO A 110 -14.53 16.95 15.63
CA PRO A 110 -14.71 15.64 14.97
C PRO A 110 -14.04 15.51 13.60
N ILE A 111 -14.12 16.56 12.77
CA ILE A 111 -13.52 16.57 11.44
C ILE A 111 -12.00 16.55 11.56
N LEU A 112 -11.44 17.37 12.46
CA LEU A 112 -10.01 17.42 12.72
C LEU A 112 -9.47 16.06 13.22
N ILE A 113 -10.21 15.36 14.08
CA ILE A 113 -9.83 14.02 14.54
C ILE A 113 -9.70 13.06 13.35
N VAL A 114 -10.71 13.01 12.49
CA VAL A 114 -10.69 12.10 11.32
C VAL A 114 -9.56 12.46 10.36
N GLN A 115 -9.32 13.75 10.10
CA GLN A 115 -8.25 14.20 9.21
C GLN A 115 -6.86 13.85 9.76
N ASN A 116 -6.60 14.11 11.04
CA ASN A 116 -5.32 13.77 11.67
C ASN A 116 -5.11 12.25 11.76
N LEU A 117 -6.17 11.48 12.05
CA LEU A 117 -6.12 10.03 12.05
C LEU A 117 -5.84 9.47 10.64
N ALA A 118 -6.35 10.11 9.58
CA ALA A 118 -6.04 9.72 8.21
C ALA A 118 -4.56 9.91 7.85
N LEU A 119 -3.92 10.97 8.35
CA LEU A 119 -2.48 11.18 8.16
C LEU A 119 -1.65 10.09 8.84
N LEU A 120 -2.08 9.64 10.02
CA LEU A 120 -1.45 8.50 10.70
C LEU A 120 -1.56 7.22 9.86
N TYR A 121 -2.75 6.89 9.36
CA TYR A 121 -2.95 5.72 8.49
C TYR A 121 -2.11 5.83 7.21
N LEU A 122 -2.05 7.00 6.59
CA LEU A 122 -1.24 7.21 5.39
C LEU A 122 0.26 7.02 5.68
N ALA A 123 0.74 7.48 6.84
CA ALA A 123 2.12 7.25 7.27
C ALA A 123 2.40 5.75 7.48
N ILE A 124 1.46 5.00 8.07
CA ILE A 124 1.55 3.54 8.20
C ILE A 124 1.61 2.87 6.83
N PHE A 125 0.74 3.24 5.89
CA PHE A 125 0.75 2.66 4.54
C PHE A 125 2.05 2.93 3.81
N LEU A 126 2.61 4.14 3.90
CA LEU A 126 3.90 4.44 3.29
C LEU A 126 5.05 3.74 3.99
N PHE A 127 4.98 3.54 5.31
CA PHE A 127 5.98 2.76 6.04
C PHE A 127 5.96 1.30 5.59
N ILE A 128 4.77 0.69 5.52
CA ILE A 128 4.59 -0.68 5.02
C ILE A 128 5.06 -0.78 3.57
N TRP A 129 4.63 0.15 2.70
CA TRP A 129 5.04 0.18 1.30
C TRP A 129 6.55 0.38 1.14
N GLY A 130 7.15 1.28 1.92
CA GLY A 130 8.58 1.50 1.97
C GLY A 130 9.34 0.28 2.45
N GLY A 131 8.83 -0.40 3.47
CA GLY A 131 9.35 -1.67 3.99
C GLY A 131 9.26 -2.80 2.97
N ILE A 132 8.13 -2.92 2.28
CA ILE A 132 7.91 -3.90 1.20
C ILE A 132 8.81 -3.59 0.00
N LYS A 133 8.90 -2.32 -0.44
CA LYS A 133 9.78 -1.91 -1.54
C LYS A 133 11.24 -2.15 -1.17
N ARG A 134 11.64 -1.87 0.08
CA ARG A 134 12.95 -2.23 0.61
C ARG A 134 13.14 -3.75 0.57
N PHE A 135 12.22 -4.53 1.13
CA PHE A 135 12.28 -5.99 1.08
C PHE A 135 12.38 -6.56 -0.34
N MET A 136 11.67 -5.97 -1.31
CA MET A 136 11.67 -6.40 -2.71
C MET A 136 12.85 -5.85 -3.54
N ALA A 137 13.37 -4.66 -3.23
CA ALA A 137 14.41 -3.97 -4.01
C ALA A 137 15.82 -4.07 -3.40
N ILE A 138 15.94 -4.48 -2.14
CA ILE A 138 17.23 -4.51 -1.46
C ILE A 138 18.06 -5.70 -1.98
N ASP A 139 19.20 -5.36 -2.60
CA ASP A 139 20.50 -5.98 -2.31
C ASP A 139 20.83 -5.69 -0.84
N THR A 140 20.67 -6.72 -0.01
CA THR A 140 20.58 -6.70 1.46
C THR A 140 21.93 -6.68 2.13
N THR A 141 22.75 -5.72 1.71
CA THR A 141 24.08 -5.54 2.27
C THR A 141 24.08 -4.45 3.34
N GLY A 142 23.58 -3.24 3.07
CA GLY A 142 23.76 -2.11 3.99
C GLY A 142 22.83 -2.07 5.22
N TRP A 143 21.51 -2.25 5.05
CA TRP A 143 20.54 -2.03 6.15
C TRP A 143 20.44 -3.23 7.11
N ALA A 144 20.79 -4.42 6.64
CA ALA A 144 20.75 -5.65 7.44
C ALA A 144 21.95 -5.76 8.40
N GLU A 145 23.10 -5.18 8.05
CA GLU A 145 24.29 -5.09 8.92
C GLU A 145 24.08 -4.19 10.14
N GLU A 146 23.29 -3.12 9.98
CA GLU A 146 23.10 -2.11 11.03
C GLU A 146 22.06 -2.49 12.08
N LEU A 147 21.04 -3.28 11.71
CA LEU A 147 19.85 -3.50 12.54
C LEU A 147 19.68 -4.93 13.07
N LEU A 148 20.34 -5.91 12.46
CA LEU A 148 20.22 -7.32 12.86
C LEU A 148 21.48 -7.78 13.59
N PRO A 149 21.34 -8.54 14.70
CA PRO A 149 22.47 -9.19 15.35
C PRO A 149 23.28 -10.02 14.34
N SER A 150 24.60 -10.01 14.50
CA SER A 150 25.53 -10.62 13.53
C SER A 150 25.30 -12.12 13.29
N VAL A 151 24.64 -12.79 14.25
CA VAL A 151 24.23 -14.19 14.21
C VAL A 151 23.12 -14.45 13.18
N ILE A 152 22.25 -13.47 12.94
CA ILE A 152 21.10 -13.58 12.02
C ILE A 152 21.47 -13.05 10.62
N TYR A 153 22.28 -11.99 10.55
CA TYR A 153 22.63 -11.36 9.27
C TYR A 153 23.53 -12.25 8.39
N LYS A 154 24.54 -12.94 8.96
CA LYS A 154 25.47 -13.79 8.21
C LYS A 154 24.78 -14.92 7.43
N PRO A 155 23.90 -15.73 8.03
CA PRO A 155 23.18 -16.76 7.29
C PRO A 155 22.18 -16.16 6.30
N LEU A 156 21.57 -15.00 6.60
CA LEU A 156 20.64 -14.33 5.69
C LEU A 156 21.38 -13.82 4.44
N GLN A 157 22.51 -13.12 4.62
CA GLN A 157 23.29 -12.51 3.54
C GLN A 157 23.89 -13.58 2.60
N ASN A 158 24.37 -14.69 3.16
CA ASN A 158 24.89 -15.81 2.36
C ASN A 158 23.81 -16.52 1.53
N ASN A 159 22.54 -16.44 1.93
CA ASN A 159 21.43 -17.06 1.22
C ASN A 159 20.62 -16.08 0.35
N MET A 160 20.74 -14.76 0.55
CA MET A 160 19.94 -13.78 -0.18
C MET A 160 20.19 -13.68 -1.69
N PRO A 161 21.42 -13.86 -2.23
CA PRO A 161 21.62 -13.98 -3.67
C PRO A 161 20.86 -15.19 -4.22
N LYS A 162 20.92 -16.32 -3.51
CA LYS A 162 20.17 -17.55 -3.86
C LYS A 162 18.66 -17.34 -3.74
N ILE A 163 18.16 -16.65 -2.72
CA ILE A 163 16.72 -16.36 -2.55
C ILE A 163 16.24 -15.38 -3.62
N ARG A 164 17.03 -14.37 -3.99
CA ARG A 164 16.68 -13.39 -5.02
C ARG A 164 16.65 -14.06 -6.39
N GLU A 165 17.67 -14.84 -6.71
CA GLU A 165 17.75 -15.64 -7.92
C GLU A 165 16.64 -16.70 -7.95
N TYR A 166 16.34 -17.33 -6.81
CA TYR A 166 15.19 -18.21 -6.62
C TYR A 166 13.90 -17.45 -6.89
N CYS A 167 13.55 -16.36 -6.19
CA CYS A 167 12.33 -15.60 -6.44
C CYS A 167 12.19 -15.11 -7.90
N LYS A 168 13.28 -14.69 -8.55
CA LYS A 168 13.28 -14.28 -9.97
C LYS A 168 13.07 -15.47 -10.91
N ALA A 169 13.77 -16.59 -10.68
CA ALA A 169 13.63 -17.82 -11.45
C ALA A 169 12.27 -18.50 -11.19
N TYR A 170 11.77 -18.42 -9.96
CA TYR A 170 10.54 -19.02 -9.44
C TYR A 170 9.31 -18.23 -9.90
N SER A 171 9.38 -16.89 -9.95
CA SER A 171 8.37 -16.04 -10.59
C SER A 171 8.26 -16.27 -12.10
N LYS A 172 9.37 -16.62 -12.78
CA LYS A 172 9.36 -17.01 -14.20
C LYS A 172 8.88 -18.44 -14.44
N LYS A 173 9.16 -19.38 -13.53
CA LYS A 173 8.78 -20.81 -13.66
C LYS A 173 7.35 -21.12 -13.18
N LYS A 174 6.85 -20.45 -12.13
CA LYS A 174 5.56 -20.76 -11.50
C LYS A 174 4.64 -19.54 -11.48
N SER A 175 3.61 -19.54 -12.34
CA SER A 175 2.63 -18.44 -12.46
C SER A 175 1.62 -18.37 -11.30
N SER A 176 1.58 -19.38 -10.43
CA SER A 176 0.70 -19.46 -9.24
C SER A 176 1.28 -18.74 -8.02
N THR A 177 2.60 -18.58 -7.95
CA THR A 177 3.31 -18.01 -6.78
C THR A 177 2.88 -16.59 -6.38
N PRO A 178 2.62 -15.62 -7.27
CA PRO A 178 2.16 -14.30 -6.84
C PRO A 178 0.81 -14.36 -6.10
N PHE A 179 -0.03 -15.35 -6.40
CA PHE A 179 -1.32 -15.53 -5.73
C PHE A 179 -1.16 -16.06 -4.30
N VAL A 180 -0.22 -16.98 -4.08
CA VAL A 180 0.10 -17.52 -2.74
C VAL A 180 0.77 -16.47 -1.87
N ILE A 181 1.70 -15.68 -2.42
CA ILE A 181 2.30 -14.54 -1.69
C ILE A 181 1.22 -13.51 -1.34
N GLY A 182 0.35 -13.18 -2.30
CA GLY A 182 -0.81 -12.32 -2.06
C GLY A 182 -1.67 -12.83 -0.92
N PHE A 183 -2.02 -14.12 -0.93
CA PHE A 183 -2.76 -14.77 0.16
C PHE A 183 -2.11 -14.60 1.53
N ILE A 184 -0.80 -14.86 1.67
CA ILE A 184 -0.08 -14.73 2.94
C ILE A 184 -0.10 -13.27 3.44
N VAL A 185 0.11 -12.31 2.54
CA VAL A 185 0.04 -10.88 2.89
C VAL A 185 -1.37 -10.47 3.31
N LEU A 186 -2.40 -10.92 2.59
CA LEU A 186 -3.79 -10.66 2.96
C LEU A 186 -4.13 -11.29 4.32
N LEU A 187 -3.63 -12.49 4.64
CA LEU A 187 -3.82 -13.10 5.96
C LEU A 187 -3.15 -12.31 7.07
N MET A 188 -1.94 -11.77 6.85
CA MET A 188 -1.32 -10.88 7.83
C MET A 188 -2.16 -9.62 8.08
N ILE A 189 -2.69 -9.00 7.02
CA ILE A 189 -3.59 -7.84 7.14
C ILE A 189 -4.88 -8.24 7.86
N CYS A 190 -5.43 -9.43 7.58
CA CYS A 190 -6.59 -9.97 8.25
C CYS A 190 -6.34 -10.15 9.77
N ALA A 191 -5.17 -10.67 10.15
CA ALA A 191 -4.79 -10.80 11.55
C ALA A 191 -4.72 -9.42 12.25
N PHE A 192 -4.17 -8.40 11.58
CA PHE A 192 -4.20 -7.03 12.11
C PHE A 192 -5.64 -6.50 12.26
N LEU A 193 -6.51 -6.71 11.27
CA LEU A 193 -7.92 -6.29 11.34
C LEU A 193 -8.66 -6.95 12.50
N LEU A 194 -8.37 -8.23 12.79
CA LEU A 194 -8.92 -8.94 13.94
C LEU A 194 -8.44 -8.35 15.27
N ILE A 195 -7.15 -7.99 15.38
CA ILE A 195 -6.62 -7.30 16.57
C ILE A 195 -7.36 -5.97 16.81
N PHE A 196 -7.71 -5.24 15.73
CA PHE A 196 -8.49 -4.00 15.82
C PHE A 196 -10.01 -4.22 16.00
N LYS A 197 -10.46 -5.46 16.18
CA LYS A 197 -11.87 -5.88 16.27
C LYS A 197 -12.72 -5.45 15.06
N GLN A 198 -12.11 -5.32 13.88
CA GLN A 198 -12.81 -5.05 12.63
C GLN A 198 -13.22 -6.39 11.98
N GLU A 199 -14.02 -7.18 12.71
CA GLU A 199 -14.32 -8.59 12.38
C GLU A 199 -14.93 -8.74 10.99
N LYS A 200 -15.94 -7.92 10.66
CA LYS A 200 -16.60 -7.94 9.34
C LYS A 200 -15.67 -7.59 8.18
N ALA A 201 -14.71 -6.68 8.41
CA ALA A 201 -13.73 -6.31 7.39
C ALA A 201 -12.67 -7.40 7.24
N GLY A 202 -12.22 -8.00 8.36
CA GLY A 202 -11.32 -9.14 8.37
C GLY A 202 -11.92 -10.35 7.65
N GLU A 203 -13.18 -10.69 7.94
CA GLU A 203 -13.90 -11.79 7.29
C GLU A 203 -13.98 -11.62 5.77
N ASN A 204 -14.35 -10.42 5.31
CA ASN A 204 -14.35 -10.11 3.88
C ASN A 204 -12.95 -10.23 3.26
N LEU A 205 -11.90 -9.78 3.97
CA LEU A 205 -10.53 -9.88 3.51
C LEU A 205 -10.05 -11.33 3.45
N ALA A 206 -10.42 -12.14 4.44
CA ALA A 206 -10.13 -13.57 4.51
C ALA A 206 -10.79 -14.32 3.34
N ASN A 207 -12.03 -13.98 3.00
CA ASN A 207 -12.72 -14.54 1.83
C ASN A 207 -11.97 -14.20 0.53
N ILE A 208 -11.53 -12.95 0.36
CA ILE A 208 -10.72 -12.54 -0.81
C ILE A 208 -9.38 -13.30 -0.83
N ALA A 209 -8.71 -13.44 0.32
CA ALA A 209 -7.49 -14.19 0.45
C ALA A 209 -7.69 -15.66 0.04
N TYR A 210 -8.77 -16.28 0.52
CA TYR A 210 -9.15 -17.64 0.16
C TYR A 210 -9.34 -17.80 -1.35
N PHE A 211 -10.06 -16.89 -2.03
CA PHE A 211 -10.19 -16.94 -3.48
C PHE A 211 -8.85 -16.80 -4.21
N LEU A 212 -7.96 -15.93 -3.74
CA LEU A 212 -6.59 -15.81 -4.26
C LEU A 212 -5.83 -17.13 -4.14
N LEU A 213 -5.92 -17.80 -3.00
CA LEU A 213 -5.32 -19.11 -2.78
C LEU A 213 -5.90 -20.16 -3.75
N VAL A 214 -7.23 -20.24 -3.85
CA VAL A 214 -7.93 -21.21 -4.73
C VAL A 214 -7.53 -21.00 -6.20
N ILE A 215 -7.44 -19.75 -6.67
CA ILE A 215 -6.96 -19.45 -8.03
C ILE A 215 -5.50 -19.87 -8.19
N GLY A 216 -4.64 -19.55 -7.23
CA GLY A 216 -3.23 -19.94 -7.24
C GLY A 216 -3.04 -21.46 -7.32
N VAL A 217 -3.76 -22.21 -6.48
CA VAL A 217 -3.76 -23.67 -6.45
C VAL A 217 -4.37 -24.25 -7.73
N GLY A 218 -5.48 -23.70 -8.22
CA GLY A 218 -6.14 -24.14 -9.44
C GLY A 218 -5.26 -24.01 -10.69
N ILE A 219 -4.48 -22.93 -10.77
CA ILE A 219 -3.46 -22.76 -11.83
C ILE A 219 -2.37 -23.84 -11.73
N GLU A 220 -1.95 -24.22 -10.51
CA GLU A 220 -0.94 -25.27 -10.31
C GLU A 220 -1.49 -26.65 -10.66
N ILE A 221 -2.73 -26.97 -10.27
CA ILE A 221 -3.43 -28.21 -10.63
C ILE A 221 -3.64 -28.29 -12.14
N TYR A 222 -4.12 -27.23 -12.78
CA TYR A 222 -4.32 -27.19 -14.23
C TYR A 222 -3.01 -27.44 -14.98
N LYS A 223 -1.89 -26.88 -14.51
CA LYS A 223 -0.58 -27.15 -15.10
C LYS A 223 -0.12 -28.59 -14.89
N LEU A 224 -0.36 -29.17 -13.72
CA LEU A 224 -0.03 -30.57 -13.46
C LEU A 224 -0.79 -31.50 -14.41
N ILE A 225 -2.08 -31.26 -14.63
CA ILE A 225 -2.90 -32.04 -15.57
C ILE A 225 -2.42 -31.83 -17.00
N LYS A 226 -2.22 -30.57 -17.41
CA LYS A 226 -1.81 -30.24 -18.79
C LYS A 226 -0.44 -30.79 -19.15
N ASN A 227 0.53 -30.67 -18.24
CA ASN A 227 1.89 -31.16 -18.48
C ASN A 227 1.98 -32.68 -18.30
N GLY A 228 1.15 -33.29 -17.45
CA GLY A 228 1.04 -34.75 -17.33
C GLY A 228 0.67 -35.43 -18.65
N ASN A 229 -0.21 -34.81 -19.45
CA ASN A 229 -0.58 -35.32 -20.78
C ASN A 229 0.50 -35.09 -21.87
N THR A 230 1.48 -34.21 -21.64
CA THR A 230 2.51 -33.88 -22.66
C THR A 230 3.72 -34.82 -22.59
N ASP A 231 3.91 -35.50 -21.45
CA ASP A 231 4.99 -36.48 -21.27
C ASP A 231 4.62 -37.88 -21.82
N GLU A 232 3.33 -38.16 -22.02
CA GLU A 232 2.84 -39.40 -22.68
C GLU A 232 2.93 -39.31 -24.22
N GLU A 233 2.68 -38.15 -24.84
CA GLU A 233 2.79 -37.95 -26.30
C GLU A 233 4.23 -37.93 -26.86
N LYS A 234 5.25 -37.99 -26.00
CA LYS A 234 6.68 -38.04 -26.41
C LYS A 234 7.29 -39.43 -26.33
N GLN A 235 6.50 -40.45 -25.98
CA GLN A 235 6.94 -41.85 -25.95
C GLN A 235 6.33 -42.72 -27.06
N ASP A 236 5.49 -42.15 -27.93
CA ASP A 236 5.07 -42.73 -29.23
C ASP A 236 5.86 -42.12 -30.40
#